data_AF-A0A0R2X5C6-F1
#
_entry.id   AF-A0A0R2X5C6-F1
#
_cell.length_a   1.000
_cell.length_b   1.000
_cell.length_c   1.000
_cell.angle_alpha   90.00
_cell.angle_beta   90.00
_cell.angle_gamma   90.00
#
_symmetry.space_group_name_H-M   'P 1'
#
loop_
_entity.id
_entity.type
_entity.pdbx_description
1 polymer ?
#
loop_
_entity_poly.entity_id
_entity_poly.type
_entity_poly.pdbx_seq_one_letter_code
_entity_poly.pdbx_strand_id
1 'polypeptide(L)'
;MAFLEHRLIFKNIDAPGYTRDIACYQKHGGYEILKKGLAMGGPAIREEVKKSQLRGRGGAGFPTGTKWSFIDPAKATKPIYLICNADESEPGTFKDRQIIYKDPHQLIEGMILSCFANGVKLAYLYIRCEFTEGWKILEKALAEAKGAGFLGKNILKSGYDLEIHVHRGAGAYICGEETGLIESLEGKRAYPRIKPPYFPAVLGLYMCPTIVNNVETLCNVKHIVEMGGDAYAKIGRPNNTGTRLLCVSGDVVKPGYYEFPCGAVTLGQLIHDVCGGIPNGRKLKAVIPGGSSAKVLRAGEVYKI
;
A
#
# COMPACT_ATOMS: atom_id res chain seq x y z
N MET A 1 -24.22 -5.73 18.95
CA MET A 1 -22.79 -5.80 19.29
C MET A 1 -22.07 -4.80 18.40
N ALA A 2 -21.19 -3.95 18.95
CA ALA A 2 -20.42 -3.01 18.13
C ALA A 2 -19.53 -3.80 17.16
N PHE A 3 -19.49 -3.42 15.88
CA PHE A 3 -18.57 -3.99 14.90
C PHE A 3 -17.14 -3.58 15.30
N LEU A 4 -16.40 -4.53 15.86
CA LEU A 4 -15.00 -4.32 16.24
C LEU A 4 -14.11 -4.40 14.99
N GLU A 5 -13.24 -3.42 14.82
CA GLU A 5 -12.23 -3.42 13.77
C GLU A 5 -11.25 -4.58 13.94
N HIS A 6 -10.73 -5.08 12.81
CA HIS A 6 -9.60 -6.02 12.80
C HIS A 6 -8.38 -5.29 12.26
N ARG A 7 -7.65 -4.60 13.14
CA ARG A 7 -6.52 -3.75 12.77
C ARG A 7 -5.24 -4.58 12.63
N LEU A 8 -4.80 -4.78 11.39
CA LEU A 8 -3.54 -5.41 11.04
C LEU A 8 -2.48 -4.35 10.72
N ILE A 9 -2.75 -3.48 9.74
CA ILE A 9 -1.88 -2.35 9.38
C ILE A 9 -1.99 -1.23 10.41
N PHE A 10 -3.20 -0.91 10.85
CA PHE A 10 -3.47 0.18 11.81
C PHE A 10 -3.39 -0.26 13.27
N LYS A 11 -2.78 -1.41 13.56
CA LYS A 11 -2.67 -1.97 14.91
C LYS A 11 -2.09 -0.97 15.92
N ASN A 12 -1.05 -0.23 15.53
CA ASN A 12 -0.30 0.63 16.45
C ASN A 12 -0.57 2.13 16.28
N ILE A 13 -1.11 2.58 15.14
CA ILE A 13 -1.10 4.01 14.75
C ILE A 13 -1.89 4.94 15.69
N ASP A 14 -2.82 4.39 16.47
CA ASP A 14 -3.63 5.11 17.45
C ASP A 14 -3.39 4.63 18.89
N ALA A 15 -2.39 3.76 19.10
CA ALA A 15 -2.06 3.28 20.43
C ALA A 15 -1.45 4.43 21.26
N PRO A 16 -1.86 4.62 22.54
CA PRO A 16 -1.31 5.65 23.39
C PRO A 16 0.23 5.55 23.50
N GLY A 17 0.92 6.65 23.21
CA GLY A 17 2.38 6.71 23.28
C GLY A 17 3.11 6.12 22.07
N TYR A 18 2.41 5.65 21.03
CA TYR A 18 3.05 5.24 19.78
C TYR A 18 3.55 6.46 19.01
N THR A 19 4.84 6.47 18.71
CA THR A 19 5.49 7.49 17.90
C THR A 19 6.01 6.89 16.60
N ARG A 20 6.21 7.75 15.60
CA ARG A 20 6.53 7.35 14.22
C ARG A 20 8.02 7.10 13.97
N ASP A 21 8.86 7.29 14.98
CA ASP A 21 10.31 7.11 14.88
C ASP A 21 10.71 5.63 14.94
N ILE A 22 11.91 5.35 14.44
CA ILE A 22 12.45 4.00 14.36
C ILE A 22 12.52 3.29 15.72
N ALA A 23 12.85 4.01 16.80
CA ALA A 23 13.04 3.39 18.11
C ALA A 23 11.70 2.86 18.65
N CYS A 24 10.62 3.62 18.49
CA CYS A 24 9.28 3.16 18.80
C CYS A 24 8.87 1.97 17.91
N TYR A 25 9.14 2.03 16.60
CA TYR A 25 8.83 0.92 15.69
C TYR A 25 9.53 -0.38 16.12
N GLN A 26 10.83 -0.32 16.41
CA GLN A 26 11.62 -1.46 16.89
C GLN A 26 11.13 -2.01 18.24
N LYS A 27 10.76 -1.13 19.18
CA LYS A 27 10.19 -1.54 20.47
C LYS A 27 8.92 -2.39 20.32
N HIS A 28 8.17 -2.19 19.23
CA HIS A 28 6.97 -2.96 18.89
C HIS A 28 7.25 -4.12 17.92
N GLY A 29 8.51 -4.55 17.78
CA GLY A 29 8.92 -5.67 16.93
C GLY A 29 9.17 -5.31 15.46
N GLY A 30 9.23 -4.02 15.14
CA GLY A 30 9.55 -3.54 13.80
C GLY A 30 10.93 -4.00 13.32
N TYR A 31 11.03 -4.34 12.04
CA TYR A 31 12.22 -4.91 11.39
C TYR A 31 12.63 -6.34 11.81
N GLU A 32 11.95 -6.98 12.76
CA GLU A 32 12.15 -8.41 13.02
C GLU A 32 11.62 -9.26 11.86
N ILE A 33 10.56 -8.81 11.19
CA ILE A 33 10.01 -9.49 10.02
C ILE A 33 10.91 -9.34 8.80
N LEU A 34 11.59 -8.21 8.66
CA LEU A 34 12.66 -8.04 7.68
C LEU A 34 13.75 -9.10 7.85
N LYS A 35 14.24 -9.33 9.08
CA LYS A 35 15.23 -10.38 9.36
C LYS A 35 14.73 -11.76 8.94
N LYS A 36 13.48 -12.09 9.30
CA LYS A 36 12.82 -13.35 8.90
C LYS A 36 12.72 -13.48 7.37
N GLY A 37 12.31 -12.41 6.68
CA GLY A 37 12.15 -12.37 5.23
C GLY A 37 13.47 -12.54 4.49
N LEU A 38 14.54 -11.89 4.95
CA LEU A 38 15.87 -12.06 4.37
C LEU A 38 16.37 -13.51 4.54
N ALA A 39 16.13 -14.12 5.69
CA ALA A 39 16.55 -15.49 5.97
C ALA A 39 15.81 -16.55 5.12
N MET A 40 14.51 -16.35 4.84
CA MET A 40 13.75 -17.30 3.99
C MET A 40 14.03 -17.14 2.50
N GLY A 41 14.56 -16.00 2.08
CA GLY A 41 14.92 -15.72 0.68
C GLY A 41 13.76 -15.19 -0.17
N GLY A 42 14.14 -14.46 -1.23
CA GLY A 42 13.19 -13.77 -2.10
C GLY A 42 12.13 -14.67 -2.77
N PRO A 43 12.49 -15.84 -3.35
CA PRO A 43 11.51 -16.76 -3.93
C PRO A 43 10.43 -17.20 -2.94
N ALA A 44 10.80 -17.50 -1.69
CA ALA A 44 9.85 -17.90 -0.65
C ALA A 44 8.87 -16.76 -0.31
N ILE A 45 9.35 -15.51 -0.22
CA ILE A 45 8.46 -14.35 -0.04
C ILE A 45 7.44 -14.24 -1.19
N ARG A 46 7.88 -14.42 -2.45
CA ARG A 46 6.97 -14.38 -3.61
C ARG A 46 5.91 -15.48 -3.54
N GLU A 47 6.28 -16.68 -3.10
CA GLU A 47 5.33 -17.77 -2.90
C GLU A 47 4.31 -17.43 -1.82
N GLU A 48 4.73 -16.93 -0.66
CA GLU A 48 3.82 -16.53 0.41
C GLU A 48 2.87 -15.41 -0.04
N VAL A 49 3.36 -14.42 -0.79
CA VAL A 49 2.51 -13.36 -1.38
C VAL A 49 1.53 -13.95 -2.40
N LYS A 50 1.91 -14.97 -3.18
CA LYS A 50 1.00 -15.66 -4.10
C LYS A 50 -0.06 -16.46 -3.35
N LYS A 51 0.32 -17.25 -2.33
CA LYS A 51 -0.60 -18.02 -1.47
C LYS A 51 -1.59 -17.12 -0.73
N SER A 52 -1.14 -15.94 -0.30
CA SER A 52 -1.97 -14.95 0.40
C SER A 52 -3.19 -14.49 -0.39
N GLN A 53 -3.16 -14.63 -1.73
CA GLN A 53 -4.13 -14.06 -2.67
C GLN A 53 -4.33 -12.54 -2.50
N LEU A 54 -3.32 -11.83 -1.98
CA LEU A 54 -3.35 -10.38 -1.86
C LEU A 54 -3.66 -9.73 -3.20
N ARG A 55 -4.61 -8.80 -3.20
CA ARG A 55 -4.96 -7.96 -4.35
C ARG A 55 -4.49 -6.54 -4.13
N GLY A 56 -4.05 -5.91 -5.21
CA GLY A 56 -3.57 -4.53 -5.20
C GLY A 56 -4.60 -3.57 -4.59
N ARG A 57 -4.14 -2.77 -3.63
CA ARG A 57 -4.99 -1.90 -2.81
C ARG A 57 -5.14 -0.48 -3.34
N GLY A 58 -4.59 -0.19 -4.53
CA GLY A 58 -4.66 1.13 -5.18
C GLY A 58 -5.87 1.35 -6.11
N GLY A 59 -6.81 0.40 -6.22
CA GLY A 59 -8.04 0.56 -7.02
C GLY A 59 -8.25 -0.55 -8.06
N ALA A 60 -7.24 -0.85 -8.88
CA ALA A 60 -7.34 -1.87 -9.94
C ALA A 60 -7.55 -3.30 -9.42
N GLY A 61 -7.25 -3.58 -8.15
CA GLY A 61 -7.53 -4.88 -7.54
C GLY A 61 -6.78 -6.05 -8.19
N PHE A 62 -5.68 -5.82 -8.90
CA PHE A 62 -4.93 -6.88 -9.58
C PHE A 62 -4.20 -7.77 -8.57
N PRO A 63 -4.17 -9.11 -8.71
CA PRO A 63 -3.47 -10.00 -7.77
C PRO A 63 -1.96 -9.69 -7.70
N THR A 64 -1.46 -9.37 -6.50
CA THR A 64 -0.09 -8.91 -6.28
C THR A 64 0.93 -10.00 -6.64
N GLY A 65 0.71 -11.24 -6.19
CA GLY A 65 1.60 -12.36 -6.51
C GLY A 65 1.69 -12.63 -8.02
N THR A 66 0.57 -12.55 -8.74
CA THR A 66 0.55 -12.65 -10.20
C THR A 66 1.30 -11.49 -10.84
N LYS A 67 1.13 -10.26 -10.33
CA LYS A 67 1.83 -9.08 -10.85
C LYS A 67 3.34 -9.26 -10.78
N TRP A 68 3.82 -9.76 -9.63
CA TRP A 68 5.23 -10.04 -9.44
C TRP A 68 5.72 -11.16 -10.34
N SER A 69 4.89 -12.16 -10.66
CA SER A 69 5.27 -13.30 -11.53
C SER A 69 5.62 -12.92 -12.97
N PHE A 70 5.21 -11.73 -13.42
CA PHE A 70 5.56 -11.23 -14.75
C PHE A 70 7.03 -10.84 -14.91
N ILE A 71 7.76 -10.70 -13.79
CA ILE A 71 9.19 -10.41 -13.79
C ILE A 71 9.90 -11.63 -13.21
N ASP A 72 10.91 -12.13 -13.91
CA ASP A 72 11.82 -13.15 -13.40
C ASP A 72 13.16 -12.48 -13.03
N PRO A 73 13.44 -12.23 -11.73
CA PRO A 73 14.66 -11.58 -11.30
C PRO A 73 15.93 -12.32 -11.73
N ALA A 74 15.86 -13.64 -11.88
CA ALA A 74 17.02 -14.45 -12.29
C ALA A 74 17.35 -14.30 -13.78
N LYS A 75 16.38 -13.83 -14.60
CA LYS A 75 16.53 -13.66 -16.05
C LYS A 75 16.55 -12.20 -16.48
N ALA A 76 16.41 -11.26 -15.54
CA ALA A 76 16.36 -9.85 -15.86
C ALA A 76 17.73 -9.37 -16.37
N THR A 77 17.77 -8.92 -17.63
CA THR A 77 18.97 -8.32 -18.24
C THR A 77 19.09 -6.83 -17.96
N LYS A 78 18.03 -6.20 -17.47
CA LYS A 78 17.96 -4.80 -17.07
C LYS A 78 17.68 -4.69 -15.57
N PRO A 79 18.06 -3.57 -14.92
CA PRO A 79 17.66 -3.30 -13.55
C PRO A 79 16.14 -3.41 -13.38
N ILE A 80 15.69 -3.99 -12.27
CA ILE A 80 14.27 -4.01 -11.91
C ILE A 80 14.04 -2.86 -10.94
N TYR A 81 13.00 -2.06 -11.18
CA TYR A 81 12.58 -0.99 -10.30
C TYR A 81 11.31 -1.35 -9.54
N LEU A 82 11.19 -0.83 -8.32
CA LEU A 82 9.91 -0.80 -7.60
C LEU A 82 9.52 0.64 -7.34
N ILE A 83 8.25 0.96 -7.60
CA ILE A 83 7.67 2.24 -7.28
C ILE A 83 6.52 2.05 -6.30
N CYS A 84 6.65 2.64 -5.12
CA CYS A 84 5.56 2.82 -4.18
C CYS A 84 4.71 4.01 -4.64
N ASN A 85 3.48 3.75 -5.05
CA ASN A 85 2.51 4.78 -5.40
C ASN A 85 1.83 5.29 -4.11
N ALA A 86 2.28 6.47 -3.68
CA ALA A 86 1.75 7.26 -2.57
C ALA A 86 1.14 8.60 -3.06
N ASP A 87 0.60 8.63 -4.29
CA ASP A 87 -0.03 9.82 -4.83
C ASP A 87 -1.41 10.09 -4.21
N GLU A 88 -2.15 9.07 -3.76
CA GLU A 88 -3.44 9.17 -3.04
C GLU A 88 -4.30 10.42 -3.41
N SER A 89 -4.46 10.67 -4.70
CA SER A 89 -5.14 11.86 -5.23
C SER A 89 -6.66 11.65 -5.37
N GLU A 90 -7.14 10.41 -5.17
CA GLU A 90 -8.55 10.05 -5.25
C GLU A 90 -9.36 10.74 -4.12
N PRO A 91 -10.37 11.56 -4.47
CA PRO A 91 -11.18 12.24 -3.46
C PRO A 91 -11.81 11.28 -2.45
N GLY A 92 -11.73 11.65 -1.17
CA GLY A 92 -12.23 10.84 -0.05
C GLY A 92 -11.28 9.74 0.43
N THR A 93 -10.10 9.59 -0.19
CA THR A 93 -9.06 8.66 0.28
C THR A 93 -8.02 9.37 1.14
N PHE A 94 -7.64 8.76 2.25
CA PHE A 94 -6.64 9.27 3.20
C PHE A 94 -6.00 8.16 4.06
N LYS A 95 -6.03 6.91 3.55
CA LYS A 95 -5.51 5.70 4.22
C LYS A 95 -3.98 5.67 4.13
N ASP A 96 -3.43 5.98 2.97
CA ASP A 96 -1.99 5.96 2.71
C ASP A 96 -1.33 7.10 3.48
N ARG A 97 -2.00 8.26 3.55
CA ARG A 97 -1.61 9.37 4.42
C ARG A 97 -1.45 8.92 5.88
N GLN A 98 -2.37 8.12 6.43
CA GLN A 98 -2.26 7.68 7.82
C GLN A 98 -1.01 6.83 8.04
N ILE A 99 -0.72 5.89 7.14
CA ILE A 99 0.49 5.06 7.19
C ILE A 99 1.73 5.94 7.16
N ILE A 100 1.82 6.84 6.17
CA ILE A 100 2.97 7.73 5.98
C ILE A 100 3.19 8.61 7.23
N TYR A 101 2.11 9.16 7.79
CA TYR A 101 2.23 10.14 8.88
C TYR A 101 2.45 9.50 10.24
N LYS A 102 1.94 8.29 10.46
CA LYS A 102 1.91 7.66 11.80
C LYS A 102 2.82 6.45 11.93
N ASP A 103 3.07 5.71 10.85
CA ASP A 103 3.89 4.49 10.88
C ASP A 103 4.68 4.28 9.57
N PRO A 104 5.59 5.21 9.23
CA PRO A 104 6.34 5.16 7.98
C PRO A 104 7.30 3.97 7.90
N HIS A 105 7.80 3.48 9.04
CA HIS A 105 8.72 2.35 9.07
C HIS A 105 8.05 1.02 8.67
N GLN A 106 6.75 0.85 8.93
CA GLN A 106 5.99 -0.29 8.42
C GLN A 106 5.95 -0.31 6.89
N LEU A 107 5.76 0.85 6.26
CA LEU A 107 5.83 0.99 4.80
C LEU A 107 7.24 0.66 4.29
N ILE A 108 8.27 1.22 4.91
CA ILE A 108 9.67 1.00 4.51
C ILE A 108 10.04 -0.49 4.63
N GLU A 109 9.67 -1.16 5.72
CA GLU A 109 9.89 -2.59 5.90
C GLU A 109 9.19 -3.42 4.82
N GLY A 110 7.92 -3.12 4.53
CA GLY A 110 7.16 -3.75 3.45
C GLY A 110 7.79 -3.51 2.07
N MET A 111 8.33 -2.32 1.83
CA MET A 111 9.08 -1.99 0.61
C MET A 111 10.36 -2.79 0.50
N ILE A 112 11.17 -2.89 1.55
CA ILE A 112 12.43 -3.65 1.53
C ILE A 112 12.15 -5.13 1.25
N LEU A 113 11.16 -5.73 1.93
CA LEU A 113 10.74 -7.12 1.68
C LEU A 113 10.29 -7.33 0.22
N SER A 114 9.50 -6.40 -0.30
CA SER A 114 9.02 -6.46 -1.69
C SER A 114 10.15 -6.29 -2.70
N CYS A 115 11.12 -5.41 -2.43
CA CYS A 115 12.28 -5.18 -3.29
C CYS A 115 13.19 -6.42 -3.29
N PHE A 116 13.49 -6.96 -2.11
CA PHE A 116 14.31 -8.15 -1.95
C PHE A 116 13.69 -9.36 -2.67
N ALA A 117 12.38 -9.55 -2.51
CA ALA A 117 11.63 -10.61 -3.18
C ALA A 117 11.76 -10.55 -4.71
N ASN A 118 11.85 -9.35 -5.28
CA ASN A 118 11.87 -9.12 -6.72
C ASN A 118 13.25 -8.73 -7.27
N GLY A 119 14.33 -8.87 -6.49
CA GLY A 119 15.69 -8.54 -6.94
C GLY A 119 15.92 -7.07 -7.29
N VAL A 120 15.11 -6.17 -6.74
CA VAL A 120 15.20 -4.71 -6.96
C VAL A 120 16.36 -4.16 -6.14
N LYS A 121 17.18 -3.27 -6.71
CA LYS A 121 18.27 -2.59 -5.98
C LYS A 121 18.06 -1.09 -5.82
N LEU A 122 17.11 -0.53 -6.59
CA LEU A 122 16.76 0.88 -6.60
C LEU A 122 15.25 1.00 -6.68
N ALA A 123 14.65 1.65 -5.71
CA ALA A 123 13.22 1.87 -5.63
C ALA A 123 12.88 3.33 -5.39
N TYR A 124 11.65 3.69 -5.74
CA TYR A 124 11.15 5.05 -5.60
C TYR A 124 9.85 5.05 -4.79
N LEU A 125 9.69 6.06 -3.95
CA LEU A 125 8.44 6.37 -3.28
C LEU A 125 7.89 7.64 -3.91
N TYR A 126 6.91 7.50 -4.80
CA TYR A 126 6.27 8.63 -5.45
C TYR A 126 5.16 9.17 -4.54
N ILE A 127 5.38 10.34 -3.95
CA ILE A 127 4.44 11.00 -3.04
C ILE A 127 3.86 12.26 -3.69
N ARG A 128 2.56 12.47 -3.56
CA ARG A 128 1.90 13.68 -4.07
C ARG A 128 2.49 14.97 -3.50
N CYS A 129 2.37 16.06 -4.25
CA CYS A 129 2.99 17.33 -3.86
C CYS A 129 2.40 17.92 -2.58
N GLU A 130 1.12 17.66 -2.32
CA GLU A 130 0.34 18.22 -1.21
C GLU A 130 0.70 17.58 0.13
N PHE A 131 1.32 16.40 0.12
CA PHE A 131 1.83 15.74 1.33
C PHE A 131 3.25 16.22 1.65
N THR A 132 3.45 17.54 1.74
CA THR A 132 4.75 18.15 2.08
C THR A 132 5.31 17.61 3.40
N GLU A 133 4.47 17.48 4.43
CA GLU A 133 4.91 16.90 5.71
C GLU A 133 5.14 15.39 5.60
N GLY A 134 4.31 14.68 4.82
CA GLY A 134 4.53 13.27 4.51
C GLY A 134 5.89 13.02 3.87
N TRP A 135 6.30 13.87 2.93
CA TRP A 135 7.63 13.81 2.31
C TRP A 135 8.75 13.95 3.34
N LYS A 136 8.70 14.97 4.21
CA LYS A 136 9.70 15.16 5.28
C LYS A 136 9.77 13.98 6.23
N ILE A 137 8.62 13.39 6.59
CA ILE A 137 8.54 12.22 7.46
C ILE A 137 9.20 11.01 6.81
N LEU A 138 8.95 10.78 5.51
CA LEU A 138 9.54 9.67 4.77
C LEU A 138 11.05 9.84 4.60
N GLU A 139 11.53 11.04 4.25
CA GLU A 139 12.97 11.34 4.19
C GLU A 139 13.65 11.03 5.53
N LYS A 140 13.05 11.48 6.64
CA LYS A 140 13.56 11.20 7.99
C LYS A 140 13.55 9.71 8.30
N ALA A 141 12.45 9.00 8.03
CA ALA A 141 12.33 7.57 8.31
C ALA A 141 13.29 6.72 7.45
N LEU A 142 13.54 7.12 6.19
CA LEU A 142 14.55 6.49 5.34
C LEU A 142 15.97 6.72 5.87
N ALA A 143 16.27 7.94 6.34
CA ALA A 143 17.55 8.25 6.97
C ALA A 143 17.75 7.45 8.27
N GLU A 144 16.72 7.33 9.11
CA GLU A 144 16.73 6.50 10.32
C GLU A 144 16.96 5.01 9.99
N ALA A 145 16.23 4.47 9.00
CA ALA A 145 16.39 3.09 8.56
C ALA A 145 17.80 2.81 7.99
N LYS A 146 18.36 3.77 7.26
CA LYS A 146 19.74 3.71 6.73
C LYS A 146 20.77 3.76 7.86
N GLY A 147 20.61 4.68 8.81
CA GLY A 147 21.47 4.81 9.99
C GLY A 147 21.47 3.57 10.89
N ALA A 148 20.35 2.85 10.96
CA ALA A 148 20.22 1.60 11.71
C ALA A 148 20.61 0.33 10.91
N GLY A 149 21.03 0.47 9.64
CA GLY A 149 21.47 -0.66 8.81
C GLY A 149 20.35 -1.54 8.24
N PHE A 150 19.10 -1.06 8.24
CA PHE A 150 17.96 -1.72 7.59
C PHE A 150 17.77 -1.33 6.12
N LEU A 151 18.44 -0.26 5.67
CA LEU A 151 18.42 0.24 4.30
C LEU A 151 19.83 0.67 3.86
N GLY A 152 20.12 0.66 2.56
CA GLY A 152 21.41 1.03 2.00
C GLY A 152 22.24 -0.18 1.62
N LYS A 153 23.55 -0.13 1.90
CA LYS A 153 24.48 -1.19 1.55
C LYS A 153 24.49 -2.32 2.57
N ASN A 154 24.55 -3.55 2.08
CA ASN A 154 24.71 -4.77 2.86
C ASN A 154 23.74 -4.85 4.03
N ILE A 155 22.44 -4.69 3.73
CA ILE A 155 21.35 -4.64 4.72
C ILE A 155 21.45 -5.84 5.64
N LEU A 156 21.57 -5.60 6.94
CA LEU A 156 21.71 -6.64 7.97
C LEU A 156 22.81 -7.68 7.67
N LYS A 157 23.88 -7.26 6.99
CA LYS A 157 25.01 -8.12 6.55
C LYS A 157 24.61 -9.27 5.62
N SER A 158 23.48 -9.13 4.90
CA SER A 158 22.94 -10.17 4.02
C SER A 158 23.60 -10.25 2.63
N GLY A 159 24.45 -9.30 2.26
CA GLY A 159 24.98 -9.12 0.91
C GLY A 159 24.01 -8.42 -0.06
N TYR A 160 22.82 -8.03 0.40
CA TYR A 160 21.83 -7.31 -0.40
C TYR A 160 21.90 -5.80 -0.18
N ASP A 161 21.89 -5.05 -1.28
CA ASP A 161 21.89 -3.59 -1.31
C ASP A 161 20.53 -3.09 -1.83
N LEU A 162 20.00 -2.04 -1.19
CA LEU A 162 18.81 -1.34 -1.66
C LEU A 162 18.89 0.15 -1.33
N GLU A 163 18.68 0.98 -2.34
CA GLU A 163 18.43 2.41 -2.18
C GLU A 163 16.96 2.73 -2.47
N ILE A 164 16.36 3.60 -1.66
CA ILE A 164 14.99 4.10 -1.85
C ILE A 164 15.06 5.62 -1.88
N HIS A 165 14.50 6.24 -2.93
CA HIS A 165 14.38 7.69 -3.02
C HIS A 165 12.92 8.13 -2.94
N VAL A 166 12.65 9.23 -2.24
CA VAL A 166 11.33 9.87 -2.30
C VAL A 166 11.30 10.82 -3.49
N HIS A 167 10.32 10.64 -4.37
CA HIS A 167 10.06 11.53 -5.49
C HIS A 167 8.75 12.27 -5.24
N ARG A 168 8.80 13.60 -5.24
CA ARG A 168 7.61 14.42 -5.01
C ARG A 168 6.96 14.76 -6.35
N GLY A 169 5.68 14.40 -6.50
CA GLY A 169 4.87 14.76 -7.66
C GLY A 169 4.55 16.25 -7.73
N ALA A 170 3.68 16.63 -8.67
CA ALA A 170 3.35 18.03 -8.96
C ALA A 170 1.83 18.34 -8.92
N GLY A 171 1.05 17.59 -8.13
CA GLY A 171 -0.36 17.89 -7.86
C GLY A 171 -1.31 17.50 -8.99
N ALA A 172 -1.00 16.43 -9.71
CA ALA A 172 -1.81 15.97 -10.84
C ALA A 172 -2.41 14.59 -10.55
N TYR A 173 -3.74 14.52 -10.46
CA TYR A 173 -4.50 13.28 -10.21
C TYR A 173 -4.10 12.14 -11.16
N ILE A 174 -3.81 12.46 -12.42
CA ILE A 174 -3.43 11.47 -13.44
C ILE A 174 -2.08 10.78 -13.13
N CYS A 175 -1.21 11.40 -12.33
CA CYS A 175 0.02 10.77 -11.85
C CYS A 175 -0.24 9.59 -10.90
N GLY A 176 -1.46 9.44 -10.36
CA GLY A 176 -1.85 8.26 -9.62
C GLY A 176 -2.04 7.02 -10.51
N GLU A 177 -2.23 7.19 -11.83
CA GLU A 177 -2.29 6.08 -12.79
C GLU A 177 -0.88 5.48 -12.97
N GLU A 178 -0.80 4.15 -13.08
CA GLU A 178 0.45 3.40 -13.06
C GLU A 178 1.50 3.87 -14.10
N THR A 179 1.10 4.11 -15.35
CA THR A 179 2.01 4.54 -16.42
C THR A 179 2.20 6.05 -16.44
N GLY A 180 1.17 6.83 -16.06
CA GLY A 180 1.29 8.27 -15.84
C GLY A 180 2.30 8.62 -14.73
N LEU A 181 2.32 7.83 -13.67
CA LEU A 181 3.29 7.92 -12.57
C LEU A 181 4.72 7.71 -13.10
N ILE A 182 4.92 6.68 -13.91
CA ILE A 182 6.23 6.37 -14.51
C ILE A 182 6.71 7.53 -15.38
N GLU A 183 5.85 8.07 -16.26
CA GLU A 183 6.18 9.24 -17.08
C GLU A 183 6.54 10.46 -16.23
N SER A 184 5.77 10.73 -15.17
CA SER A 184 6.08 11.81 -14.23
C SER A 184 7.43 11.62 -13.55
N LEU A 185 7.76 10.39 -13.13
CA LEU A 185 9.02 10.08 -12.47
C LEU A 185 10.22 10.19 -13.44
N GLU A 186 10.01 9.92 -14.72
CA GLU A 186 10.98 10.18 -15.79
C GLU A 186 11.16 11.68 -16.11
N GLY A 187 10.43 12.57 -15.42
CA GLY A 187 10.49 14.03 -15.64
C GLY A 187 9.68 14.51 -16.84
N LYS A 188 8.82 13.67 -17.41
CA LYS A 188 7.94 14.01 -18.53
C LYS A 188 6.57 14.45 -18.01
N ARG A 189 5.74 14.96 -18.93
CA ARG A 189 4.32 15.16 -18.64
C ARG A 189 3.67 13.80 -18.42
N ALA A 190 2.84 13.68 -17.39
CA ALA A 190 2.20 12.43 -16.97
C ALA A 190 1.07 11.98 -17.90
N TYR A 191 1.37 11.80 -19.19
CA TYR A 191 0.46 11.22 -20.16
C TYR A 191 0.59 9.70 -20.10
N PRO A 192 -0.45 8.96 -19.65
CA PRO A 192 -0.40 7.51 -19.56
C PRO A 192 0.03 6.87 -20.88
N ARG A 193 0.91 5.87 -20.79
CA ARG A 193 1.36 5.12 -21.96
C ARG A 193 0.28 4.14 -22.39
N ILE A 194 0.00 4.09 -23.70
CA ILE A 194 -0.99 3.16 -24.25
C ILE A 194 -0.48 1.71 -24.11
N LYS A 195 -1.32 0.84 -23.55
CA LYS A 195 -1.08 -0.61 -23.47
C LYS A 195 -1.79 -1.28 -24.66
N PRO A 196 -1.15 -2.17 -25.44
CA PRO A 196 0.30 -2.48 -25.58
C PRO A 196 1.09 -1.39 -26.35
N PRO A 197 2.45 -1.38 -26.32
CA PRO A 197 3.36 -2.39 -25.73
C PRO A 197 3.81 -2.10 -24.28
N TYR A 198 3.37 -1.00 -23.67
CA TYR A 198 3.90 -0.52 -22.39
C TYR A 198 3.28 -1.19 -21.17
N PHE A 199 3.58 -2.47 -20.98
CA PHE A 199 3.34 -3.13 -19.69
C PHE A 199 4.49 -2.82 -18.75
N PRO A 200 4.27 -2.21 -17.58
CA PRO A 200 5.35 -1.82 -16.67
C PRO A 200 6.27 -2.97 -16.28
N ALA A 201 5.73 -4.19 -16.17
CA ALA A 201 6.51 -5.39 -15.88
C ALA A 201 7.57 -5.72 -16.95
N VAL A 202 7.44 -5.19 -18.17
CA VAL A 202 8.40 -5.39 -19.27
C VAL A 202 9.10 -4.08 -19.63
N LEU A 203 8.32 -3.01 -19.89
CA LEU A 203 8.77 -1.69 -20.34
C LEU A 203 8.18 -0.58 -19.47
N GLY A 204 8.65 -0.47 -18.24
CA GLY A 204 8.25 0.54 -17.27
C GLY A 204 9.21 1.74 -17.21
N LEU A 205 9.66 2.06 -16.00
CA LEU A 205 10.57 3.16 -15.70
C LEU A 205 11.90 2.98 -16.44
N TYR A 206 12.31 4.00 -17.19
CA TYR A 206 13.53 3.98 -18.01
C TYR A 206 13.59 2.76 -18.94
N MET A 207 12.43 2.33 -19.46
CA MET A 207 12.28 1.14 -20.32
C MET A 207 12.81 -0.15 -19.68
N CYS A 208 12.74 -0.22 -18.35
CA CYS A 208 13.15 -1.36 -17.53
C CYS A 208 11.93 -2.00 -16.84
N PRO A 209 12.01 -3.30 -16.47
CA PRO A 209 10.99 -3.97 -15.69
C PRO A 209 10.68 -3.20 -14.40
N THR A 210 9.41 -2.88 -14.18
CA THR A 210 9.00 -2.02 -13.07
C THR A 210 7.74 -2.56 -12.40
N ILE A 211 7.79 -2.63 -11.07
CA ILE A 211 6.67 -3.00 -10.21
C ILE A 211 6.11 -1.73 -9.59
N VAL A 212 4.85 -1.41 -9.86
CA VAL A 212 4.13 -0.33 -9.17
C VAL A 212 3.13 -0.93 -8.18
N ASN A 213 3.30 -0.65 -6.89
CA ASN A 213 2.37 -1.08 -5.85
C ASN A 213 1.98 0.10 -4.95
N ASN A 214 0.74 0.09 -4.46
CA ASN A 214 0.24 1.11 -3.54
C ASN A 214 0.79 0.89 -2.12
N VAL A 215 0.87 1.96 -1.33
CA VAL A 215 1.34 1.96 0.07
C VAL A 215 0.71 0.83 0.90
N GLU A 216 -0.62 0.72 0.94
CA GLU A 216 -1.33 -0.34 1.68
C GLU A 216 -0.97 -1.74 1.18
N THR A 217 -0.70 -1.91 -0.12
CA THR A 217 -0.30 -3.22 -0.68
C THR A 217 1.06 -3.65 -0.14
N LEU A 218 2.01 -2.72 -0.09
CA LEU A 218 3.38 -2.97 0.39
C LEU A 218 3.40 -3.25 1.89
N CYS A 219 2.57 -2.55 2.68
CA CYS A 219 2.43 -2.82 4.11
C CYS A 219 1.90 -4.23 4.38
N ASN A 220 0.95 -4.72 3.57
CA ASN A 220 0.45 -6.09 3.69
C ASN A 220 1.53 -7.16 3.47
N VAL A 221 2.58 -6.88 2.67
CA VAL A 221 3.69 -7.85 2.46
C VAL A 221 4.40 -8.18 3.77
N LYS A 222 4.61 -7.19 4.64
CA LYS A 222 5.19 -7.41 5.98
C LYS A 222 4.34 -8.39 6.78
N HIS A 223 3.02 -8.18 6.84
CA HIS A 223 2.13 -9.07 7.59
C HIS A 223 2.01 -10.47 6.98
N ILE A 224 2.05 -10.58 5.64
CA ILE A 224 2.07 -11.88 4.95
C ILE A 224 3.32 -12.67 5.31
N VAL A 225 4.51 -12.04 5.33
CA VAL A 225 5.75 -12.70 5.74
C VAL A 225 5.72 -13.09 7.22
N GLU A 226 5.11 -12.25 8.06
CA GLU A 226 4.94 -12.51 9.49
C GLU A 226 4.11 -13.77 9.76
N MET A 227 2.89 -13.83 9.20
CA MET A 227 1.92 -14.88 9.53
C MET A 227 1.88 -16.08 8.56
N GLY A 228 2.47 -15.93 7.37
CA GLY A 228 2.34 -16.87 6.26
C GLY A 228 1.13 -16.58 5.37
N GLY A 229 1.29 -16.83 4.07
CA GLY A 229 0.29 -16.60 3.04
C GLY A 229 -1.01 -17.36 3.27
N ASP A 230 -0.95 -18.64 3.66
CA ASP A 230 -2.15 -19.44 3.91
C ASP A 230 -2.95 -18.94 5.12
N ALA A 231 -2.27 -18.43 6.16
CA ALA A 231 -2.93 -17.81 7.30
C ALA A 231 -3.56 -16.46 6.92
N TYR A 232 -2.84 -15.65 6.15
CA TYR A 232 -3.35 -14.38 5.63
C TYR A 232 -4.57 -14.57 4.73
N ALA A 233 -4.57 -15.61 3.88
CA ALA A 233 -5.67 -15.92 2.97
C ALA A 233 -6.98 -16.30 3.68
N LYS A 234 -6.91 -16.73 4.95
CA LYS A 234 -8.10 -17.00 5.78
C LYS A 234 -8.78 -15.72 6.29
N ILE A 235 -8.13 -14.58 6.21
CA ILE A 235 -8.71 -13.27 6.56
C ILE A 235 -9.48 -12.76 5.34
N GLY A 236 -10.71 -12.29 5.54
CA GLY A 236 -11.54 -11.74 4.46
C GLY A 236 -12.39 -12.80 3.74
N ARG A 237 -12.60 -12.63 2.44
CA ARG A 237 -13.44 -13.53 1.63
C ARG A 237 -12.60 -14.20 0.52
N PRO A 238 -13.02 -15.37 0.01
CA PRO A 238 -12.39 -15.97 -1.17
C PRO A 238 -12.26 -14.96 -2.32
N ASN A 239 -11.11 -14.93 -3.00
CA ASN A 239 -10.77 -13.97 -4.06
C ASN A 239 -10.68 -12.49 -3.64
N ASN A 240 -10.82 -12.17 -2.35
CA ASN A 240 -10.57 -10.85 -1.76
C ASN A 240 -10.15 -11.02 -0.30
N THR A 241 -8.93 -11.50 -0.11
CA THR A 241 -8.35 -11.86 1.20
C THR A 241 -7.70 -10.67 1.89
N GLY A 242 -7.33 -10.84 3.16
CA GLY A 242 -6.69 -9.84 4.00
C GLY A 242 -7.66 -8.79 4.56
N THR A 243 -7.08 -7.72 5.10
CA THR A 243 -7.82 -6.52 5.53
C THR A 243 -7.88 -5.48 4.42
N ARG A 244 -8.81 -4.53 4.59
CA ARG A 244 -8.97 -3.34 3.76
C ARG A 244 -9.04 -2.12 4.65
N LEU A 245 -8.24 -1.11 4.33
CA LEU A 245 -8.37 0.22 4.93
C LEU A 245 -9.51 0.97 4.25
N LEU A 246 -10.52 1.33 5.03
CA LEU A 246 -11.70 2.05 4.59
C LEU A 246 -11.61 3.49 5.06
N CYS A 247 -11.78 4.44 4.14
CA CYS A 247 -11.87 5.86 4.44
C CYS A 247 -13.33 6.27 4.35
N VAL A 248 -13.90 6.78 5.44
CA VAL A 248 -15.26 7.32 5.46
C VAL A 248 -15.16 8.83 5.66
N SER A 249 -15.40 9.57 4.57
CA SER A 249 -15.51 11.03 4.54
C SER A 249 -16.94 11.48 4.25
N GLY A 250 -17.18 12.79 4.41
CA GLY A 250 -18.44 13.42 4.04
C GLY A 250 -19.47 13.40 5.17
N ASP A 251 -20.74 13.26 4.81
CA ASP A 251 -21.90 13.43 5.69
C ASP A 251 -22.18 12.21 6.59
N VAL A 252 -21.24 11.85 7.46
CA VAL A 252 -21.42 10.84 8.52
C VAL A 252 -21.11 11.43 9.90
N VAL A 253 -21.67 10.85 10.97
CA VAL A 253 -21.47 11.35 12.35
C VAL A 253 -20.02 11.17 12.80
N LYS A 254 -19.39 10.03 12.46
CA LYS A 254 -18.01 9.69 12.82
C LYS A 254 -17.19 9.41 11.55
N PRO A 255 -16.77 10.45 10.81
CA PRO A 255 -15.85 10.26 9.69
C PRO A 255 -14.49 9.79 10.22
N GLY A 256 -13.78 9.00 9.44
CA GLY A 256 -12.51 8.44 9.88
C GLY A 256 -11.97 7.35 8.95
N TYR A 257 -10.89 6.73 9.40
CA TYR A 257 -10.29 5.57 8.76
C TYR A 257 -10.55 4.35 9.65
N TYR A 258 -10.87 3.24 9.02
CA TYR A 258 -11.21 1.99 9.69
C TYR A 258 -10.53 0.82 8.98
N GLU A 259 -10.23 -0.25 9.71
CA GLU A 259 -9.68 -1.46 9.14
C GLU A 259 -10.55 -2.68 9.46
N PHE A 260 -11.02 -3.34 8.41
CA PHE A 260 -11.83 -4.54 8.51
C PHE A 260 -11.31 -5.63 7.59
N PRO A 261 -11.55 -6.91 7.90
CA PRO A 261 -11.34 -7.98 6.95
C PRO A 261 -12.17 -7.71 5.69
N CYS A 262 -11.60 -7.96 4.52
CA CYS A 262 -12.29 -7.74 3.25
C CYS A 262 -13.65 -8.45 3.23
N GLY A 263 -14.73 -7.70 2.94
CA GLY A 263 -16.08 -8.25 2.87
C GLY A 263 -16.70 -8.65 4.22
N ALA A 264 -16.14 -8.20 5.35
CA ALA A 264 -16.72 -8.40 6.68
C ALA A 264 -17.86 -7.43 7.01
N VAL A 265 -17.82 -6.22 6.43
CA VAL A 265 -18.76 -5.14 6.71
C VAL A 265 -19.39 -4.66 5.41
N THR A 266 -20.72 -4.54 5.39
CA THR A 266 -21.46 -3.93 4.28
C THR A 266 -21.39 -2.40 4.36
N LEU A 267 -21.62 -1.69 3.25
CA LEU A 267 -21.67 -0.22 3.27
C LEU A 267 -22.72 0.33 4.27
N GLY A 268 -23.86 -0.35 4.40
CA GLY A 268 -24.89 0.02 5.37
C GLY A 268 -24.40 -0.09 6.81
N GLN A 269 -23.77 -1.21 7.17
CA GLN A 269 -23.18 -1.40 8.50
C GLN A 269 -22.06 -0.40 8.78
N LEU A 270 -21.20 -0.13 7.80
CA LEU A 270 -20.14 0.86 7.92
C LEU A 270 -20.71 2.27 8.21
N ILE A 271 -21.74 2.68 7.49
CA ILE A 271 -22.34 4.01 7.64
C ILE A 271 -23.13 4.10 8.96
N HIS A 272 -24.03 3.15 9.21
CA HIS A 272 -24.99 3.25 10.32
C HIS A 272 -24.42 2.76 11.64
N ASP A 273 -23.74 1.61 11.65
CA ASP A 273 -23.32 0.96 12.88
C ASP A 273 -21.93 1.42 13.33
N VAL A 274 -21.00 1.62 12.38
CA VAL A 274 -19.63 2.07 12.67
C VAL A 274 -19.55 3.60 12.74
N CYS A 275 -20.03 4.29 11.71
CA CYS A 275 -19.90 5.74 11.62
C CYS A 275 -21.05 6.51 12.29
N GLY A 276 -22.02 5.83 12.91
CA GLY A 276 -23.12 6.45 13.65
C GLY A 276 -24.22 7.07 12.79
N GLY A 277 -24.28 6.72 11.51
CA GLY A 277 -25.31 7.17 10.57
C GLY A 277 -25.09 8.56 9.99
N ILE A 278 -26.17 9.14 9.47
CA ILE A 278 -26.18 10.44 8.81
C ILE A 278 -26.54 11.53 9.84
N PRO A 279 -25.78 12.64 9.91
CA PRO A 279 -25.98 13.65 10.94
C PRO A 279 -27.30 14.42 10.75
N ASN A 280 -27.78 15.00 11.85
CA ASN A 280 -28.95 15.89 11.92
C ASN A 280 -30.29 15.23 11.52
N GLY A 281 -30.45 13.91 11.77
CA GLY A 281 -31.68 13.19 11.44
C GLY A 281 -31.98 13.09 9.93
N ARG A 282 -31.01 13.43 9.08
CA ARG A 282 -31.13 13.32 7.62
C ARG A 282 -31.10 11.85 7.18
N LYS A 283 -31.57 11.60 5.97
CA LYS A 283 -31.55 10.26 5.35
C LYS A 283 -30.40 10.16 4.33
N LEU A 284 -29.82 8.97 4.21
CA LEU A 284 -28.82 8.69 3.19
C LEU A 284 -29.45 8.86 1.81
N LYS A 285 -28.79 9.61 0.92
CA LYS A 285 -29.22 9.78 -0.47
C LYS A 285 -28.38 8.96 -1.44
N ALA A 286 -27.07 8.99 -1.28
CA ALA A 286 -26.13 8.29 -2.13
C ALA A 286 -24.77 8.10 -1.43
N VAL A 287 -23.97 7.15 -1.94
CA VAL A 287 -22.61 6.84 -1.47
C VAL A 287 -21.70 6.71 -2.68
N ILE A 288 -20.45 7.14 -2.54
CA ILE A 288 -19.38 6.93 -3.51
C ILE A 288 -18.40 5.91 -2.89
N PRO A 289 -18.46 4.62 -3.26
CA PRO A 289 -17.82 3.55 -2.47
C PRO A 289 -16.32 3.36 -2.72
N GLY A 290 -15.78 3.90 -3.82
CA GLY A 290 -14.40 3.64 -4.26
C GLY A 290 -13.67 4.89 -4.76
N GLY A 291 -14.07 6.07 -4.28
CA GLY A 291 -13.63 7.35 -4.83
C GLY A 291 -14.41 7.77 -6.07
N SER A 292 -14.05 8.92 -6.63
CA SER A 292 -14.69 9.55 -7.80
C SER A 292 -14.68 8.69 -9.06
N SER A 293 -13.80 7.69 -9.14
CA SER A 293 -13.76 6.70 -10.22
C SER A 293 -14.85 5.62 -10.14
N ALA A 294 -15.61 5.54 -9.03
CA ALA A 294 -16.69 4.58 -8.86
C ALA A 294 -18.08 5.17 -9.19
N LYS A 295 -18.99 4.31 -9.65
CA LYS A 295 -20.41 4.67 -9.80
C LYS A 295 -20.99 5.12 -8.45
N VAL A 296 -21.71 6.23 -8.47
CA VAL A 296 -22.51 6.69 -7.34
C VAL A 296 -23.64 5.67 -7.08
N LEU A 297 -23.68 5.10 -5.88
CA LEU A 297 -24.72 4.17 -5.46
C LEU A 297 -25.83 4.95 -4.74
N ARG A 298 -27.08 4.81 -5.18
CA ARG A 298 -28.21 5.46 -4.49
C ARG A 298 -28.63 4.66 -3.27
N ALA A 299 -29.12 5.36 -2.25
CA ALA A 299 -29.72 4.70 -1.10
C ALA A 299 -30.89 3.80 -1.52
N GLY A 300 -30.90 2.56 -1.06
CA GLY A 300 -31.92 1.57 -1.40
C GLY A 300 -31.74 0.88 -2.77
N GLU A 301 -30.72 1.23 -3.55
CA GLU A 301 -30.42 0.53 -4.80
C GLU A 301 -29.89 -0.88 -4.49
N VAL A 302 -30.54 -1.91 -5.05
CA VAL A 302 -30.16 -3.31 -4.88
C VAL A 302 -29.60 -3.82 -6.20
N TYR A 303 -28.42 -4.42 -6.15
CA TYR A 303 -27.79 -5.05 -7.30
C TYR A 303 -27.87 -6.57 -7.17
N LYS A 304 -28.26 -7.25 -8.26
CA LYS A 304 -28.01 -8.69 -8.39
C LYS A 304 -26.57 -8.84 -8.90
N ILE A 305 -25.71 -9.42 -8.07
CA ILE A 305 -24.33 -9.76 -8.39
C ILE A 305 -24.32 -11.10 -9.11
#